data_AF-A0ABD5EQD0-F1
#
_entry.id   AF-A0ABD5EQD0-F1
#
_cell.length_a   1.000
_cell.length_b   1.000
_cell.length_c   1.000
_cell.angle_alpha   90.00
_cell.angle_beta   90.00
_cell.angle_gamma   90.00
#
_symmetry.space_group_name_H-M   'P 1'
#
loop_
_entity.id
_entity.type
_entity.pdbx_description
1 polymer ?
#
loop_
_entity_poly.entity_id
_entity_poly.type
_entity_poly.pdbx_seq_one_letter_code
_entity_poly.pdbx_strand_id
1 'polypeptide(L)'
;MSERGTGSGGLLTGVVWALLLLGACLSAREAAGPALPPAGDPWTASSPRRVDIPDLGVRAPVTARGLDPDGAIEPPPYALADSVGWYAAGTAPGAAGVALLVGHVDTETRPAVFYRLSTLHPGRTVRVVRADGGVAEFTVDDVRVQPRDHFDAHRAFGPHRPGRAELRLITCGGTFDRARRAYTANVVVSAYLTGGTR
;
A
#
# COMPACT_ATOMS: atom_id res chain seq x y z
N MET A 1 -17.71 88.94 -39.33
CA MET A 1 -18.97 88.56 -40.01
C MET A 1 -18.72 87.23 -40.70
N SER A 2 -19.48 86.20 -40.32
CA SER A 2 -19.63 84.84 -40.88
C SER A 2 -18.36 84.06 -41.24
N GLU A 3 -17.99 83.06 -40.42
CA GLU A 3 -18.50 81.67 -40.52
C GLU A 3 -18.08 80.98 -41.82
N ARG A 4 -17.21 79.96 -41.72
CA ARG A 4 -17.57 78.53 -41.93
C ARG A 4 -16.45 77.66 -41.37
N GLY A 5 -16.82 76.76 -40.47
CA GLY A 5 -15.94 75.72 -39.95
C GLY A 5 -15.91 74.50 -40.86
N THR A 6 -14.82 73.73 -40.75
CA THR A 6 -14.91 72.26 -40.61
C THR A 6 -13.66 71.81 -39.89
N GLY A 7 -13.86 71.24 -38.71
CA GLY A 7 -12.83 70.85 -37.76
C GLY A 7 -12.32 69.42 -37.98
N SER A 8 -11.05 69.30 -37.60
CA SER A 8 -10.15 68.16 -37.53
C SER A 8 -10.62 67.00 -36.64
N GLY A 9 -10.11 65.80 -36.94
CA GLY A 9 -9.44 64.96 -35.94
C GLY A 9 -10.14 63.67 -35.49
N GLY A 10 -9.36 62.58 -35.45
CA GLY A 10 -9.59 61.48 -34.49
C GLY A 10 -9.46 60.06 -35.06
N LEU A 11 -8.30 59.45 -34.88
CA LEU A 11 -8.09 57.98 -34.92
C LEU A 11 -8.84 57.29 -33.77
N LEU A 12 -9.23 56.02 -33.94
CA LEU A 12 -8.88 54.88 -33.04
C LEU A 12 -9.72 53.61 -33.34
N THR A 13 -9.00 52.55 -33.71
CA THR A 13 -9.12 51.12 -33.29
C THR A 13 -10.47 50.38 -33.27
N GLY A 14 -10.49 49.20 -33.91
CA GLY A 14 -11.05 47.99 -33.27
C GLY A 14 -11.65 46.90 -34.16
N VAL A 15 -11.01 45.70 -34.09
CA VAL A 15 -11.60 44.32 -34.10
C VAL A 15 -12.28 43.84 -35.42
N VAL A 16 -12.23 42.59 -35.92
CA VAL A 16 -11.90 41.25 -35.43
C VAL A 16 -11.44 40.41 -36.65
N TRP A 17 -10.34 39.66 -36.57
CA TRP A 17 -10.05 38.56 -37.52
C TRP A 17 -10.47 37.24 -36.90
N ALA A 18 -11.44 36.56 -37.51
CA ALA A 18 -11.86 35.21 -37.18
C ALA A 18 -11.23 34.23 -38.17
N LEU A 19 -10.33 33.37 -37.71
CA LEU A 19 -9.96 32.14 -38.41
C LEU A 19 -9.92 31.00 -37.40
N LEU A 20 -10.89 30.10 -37.56
CA LEU A 20 -11.12 28.88 -36.79
C LEU A 20 -9.97 27.89 -37.00
N LEU A 21 -9.21 27.60 -35.94
CA LEU A 21 -8.41 26.39 -35.82
C LEU A 21 -9.13 25.41 -34.90
N LEU A 22 -9.95 24.54 -35.49
CA LEU A 22 -10.48 23.33 -34.85
C LEU A 22 -9.35 22.31 -34.70
N GLY A 23 -8.44 22.56 -33.75
CA GLY A 23 -7.51 21.55 -33.25
C GLY A 23 -8.25 20.65 -32.28
N ALA A 24 -8.58 19.44 -32.72
CA ALA A 24 -9.17 18.41 -31.88
C ALA A 24 -8.22 18.10 -30.71
N CYS A 25 -8.53 18.61 -29.52
CA CYS A 25 -8.03 18.05 -28.27
C CYS A 25 -8.67 16.68 -28.09
N LEU A 26 -8.13 15.66 -28.76
CA LEU A 26 -8.35 14.28 -28.39
C LEU A 26 -7.57 14.08 -27.08
N SER A 27 -8.21 14.45 -25.96
CA SER A 27 -7.68 14.15 -24.64
C SER A 27 -7.45 12.66 -24.58
N ALA A 28 -6.18 12.26 -24.58
CA ALA A 28 -5.77 10.92 -24.20
C ALA A 28 -6.30 10.71 -22.78
N ARG A 29 -7.45 10.06 -22.69
CA ARG A 29 -7.98 9.55 -21.44
C ARG A 29 -7.09 8.35 -21.13
N GLU A 30 -5.92 8.64 -20.55
CA GLU A 30 -5.08 7.65 -19.91
C GLU A 30 -6.03 6.76 -19.12
N ALA A 31 -6.10 5.48 -19.45
CA ALA A 31 -6.99 4.56 -18.77
C ALA A 31 -6.46 4.42 -17.34
N ALA A 32 -6.84 5.33 -16.45
CA ALA A 32 -6.64 5.20 -15.03
C ALA A 32 -7.29 3.86 -14.66
N GLY A 33 -6.46 2.92 -14.21
CA GLY A 33 -6.96 1.68 -13.63
C GLY A 33 -8.03 1.98 -12.59
N PRO A 34 -8.88 1.00 -12.25
CA PRO A 34 -9.95 1.22 -11.27
C PRO A 34 -9.38 1.89 -10.02
N ALA A 35 -9.96 3.04 -9.66
CA ALA A 35 -9.51 3.82 -8.51
C ALA A 35 -9.61 2.97 -7.24
N LEU A 36 -8.58 3.00 -6.40
CA LEU A 36 -8.61 2.31 -5.12
C LEU A 36 -9.69 2.93 -4.21
N PRO A 37 -10.35 2.13 -3.36
CA PRO A 37 -11.37 2.62 -2.43
C PRO A 37 -10.82 3.68 -1.47
N PRO A 38 -11.66 4.60 -0.96
CA PRO A 38 -11.23 5.56 0.05
C PRO A 38 -10.76 4.84 1.32
N ALA A 39 -9.84 5.47 2.06
CA ALA A 39 -9.43 4.95 3.36
C ALA A 39 -10.59 5.04 4.37
N GLY A 40 -10.78 3.99 5.15
CA GLY A 40 -11.72 3.97 6.26
C GLY A 40 -11.14 4.59 7.52
N ASP A 41 -12.02 4.97 8.44
CA ASP A 41 -11.62 5.50 9.75
C ASP A 41 -10.94 4.41 10.59
N PRO A 42 -9.82 4.72 11.26
CA PRO A 42 -9.19 3.81 12.21
C PRO A 42 -10.15 3.34 13.32
N TRP A 43 -9.96 2.12 13.78
CA TRP A 43 -10.73 1.49 14.85
C TRP A 43 -9.94 1.48 16.16
N THR A 44 -10.59 1.14 17.26
CA THR A 44 -9.92 0.87 18.54
C THR A 44 -8.93 -0.29 18.39
N ALA A 45 -7.81 -0.24 19.12
CA ALA A 45 -6.82 -1.31 19.09
C ALA A 45 -7.41 -2.64 19.59
N SER A 46 -7.19 -3.72 18.84
CA SER A 46 -7.52 -5.10 19.24
C SER A 46 -6.55 -6.07 18.58
N SER A 47 -6.12 -7.09 19.31
CA SER A 47 -5.11 -8.03 18.82
C SER A 47 -5.62 -8.85 17.64
N PRO A 48 -4.78 -9.12 16.63
CA PRO A 48 -5.15 -9.99 15.52
C PRO A 48 -5.16 -11.45 15.95
N ARG A 49 -6.08 -12.23 15.38
CA ARG A 49 -6.24 -13.67 15.58
C ARG A 49 -5.94 -14.46 14.32
N ARG A 50 -6.31 -13.92 13.15
CA ARG A 50 -6.18 -14.59 11.86
C ARG A 50 -6.05 -13.58 10.74
N VAL A 51 -5.27 -13.91 9.72
CA VAL A 51 -5.18 -13.16 8.47
C VAL A 51 -5.73 -14.03 7.35
N ASP A 52 -6.65 -13.48 6.57
CA ASP A 52 -7.21 -14.10 5.37
C ASP A 52 -6.79 -13.24 4.15
N ILE A 53 -6.17 -13.86 3.13
CA ILE A 53 -5.83 -13.22 1.85
C ILE A 53 -6.45 -14.09 0.73
N PRO A 54 -7.70 -13.81 0.33
CA PRO A 54 -8.46 -14.67 -0.59
C PRO A 54 -7.75 -14.95 -1.91
N ASP A 55 -7.16 -13.93 -2.54
CA ASP A 55 -6.42 -14.05 -3.81
C ASP A 55 -5.23 -15.02 -3.75
N LEU A 56 -4.67 -15.24 -2.57
CA LEU A 56 -3.58 -16.18 -2.35
C LEU A 56 -4.03 -17.52 -1.76
N GLY A 57 -5.31 -17.66 -1.40
CA GLY A 57 -5.81 -18.81 -0.65
C GLY A 57 -5.28 -18.89 0.79
N VAL A 58 -4.78 -17.79 1.34
CA VAL A 58 -4.22 -17.75 2.70
C VAL A 58 -5.35 -17.61 3.72
N ARG A 59 -5.31 -18.48 4.73
CA ARG A 59 -6.08 -18.38 5.97
C ARG A 59 -5.17 -18.85 7.10
N ALA A 60 -4.53 -17.90 7.79
CA ALA A 60 -3.41 -18.19 8.67
C ALA A 60 -3.64 -17.63 10.08
N PRO A 61 -3.40 -18.41 11.15
CA PRO A 61 -3.44 -17.89 12.51
C PRO A 61 -2.34 -16.85 12.70
N VAL A 62 -2.62 -15.85 13.54
CA VAL A 62 -1.67 -14.80 13.90
C VAL A 62 -1.15 -15.04 15.32
N THR A 63 0.17 -14.94 15.47
CA THR A 63 0.87 -15.09 16.74
C THR A 63 1.59 -13.80 17.10
N ALA A 64 1.55 -13.42 18.37
CA ALA A 64 2.28 -12.25 18.87
C ALA A 64 3.78 -12.52 18.87
N ARG A 65 4.56 -11.60 18.29
CA ARG A 65 6.02 -11.67 18.17
C ARG A 65 6.66 -10.39 18.69
N GLY A 66 7.90 -10.52 19.15
CA GLY A 66 8.77 -9.42 19.53
C GLY A 66 9.77 -9.09 18.42
N LEU A 67 10.84 -8.39 18.82
CA LEU A 67 12.02 -8.22 18.00
C LEU A 67 13.09 -9.24 18.40
N ASP A 68 13.91 -9.64 17.46
CA ASP A 68 15.14 -10.39 17.71
C ASP A 68 16.27 -9.44 18.21
N PRO A 69 17.47 -9.96 18.56
CA PRO A 69 18.57 -9.14 19.05
C PRO A 69 19.06 -8.06 18.07
N ASP A 70 18.79 -8.23 16.77
CA ASP A 70 19.17 -7.29 15.71
C ASP A 70 18.07 -6.24 15.47
N GLY A 71 16.96 -6.31 16.23
CA GLY A 71 15.84 -5.39 16.13
C GLY A 71 14.86 -5.69 14.99
N ALA A 72 14.99 -6.84 14.32
CA ALA A 72 14.04 -7.28 13.32
C ALA A 72 12.85 -8.03 13.97
N ILE A 73 11.67 -7.97 13.36
CA ILE A 73 10.50 -8.70 13.90
C ILE A 73 10.75 -10.19 13.77
N GLU A 74 10.70 -10.89 14.90
CA GLU A 74 10.96 -12.32 14.94
C GLU A 74 9.83 -13.09 14.24
N PRO A 75 10.07 -13.79 13.12
CA PRO A 75 9.02 -14.55 12.45
C PRO A 75 8.53 -15.71 13.33
N PRO A 76 7.38 -16.32 13.01
CA PRO A 76 6.97 -17.57 13.64
C PRO A 76 8.05 -18.66 13.50
N PRO A 77 8.18 -19.60 14.45
CA PRO A 77 9.07 -20.75 14.28
C PRO A 77 8.73 -21.52 13.00
N TYR A 78 9.72 -22.14 12.34
CA TYR A 78 9.49 -22.91 11.10
C TYR A 78 8.50 -24.08 11.26
N ALA A 79 8.34 -24.63 12.47
CA ALA A 79 7.28 -25.60 12.77
C ALA A 79 5.86 -25.03 12.58
N LEU A 80 5.73 -23.71 12.59
CA LEU A 80 4.50 -22.94 12.36
C LEU A 80 4.60 -22.13 11.06
N ALA A 81 5.23 -22.67 10.01
CA ALA A 81 5.43 -21.98 8.74
C ALA A 81 4.13 -21.52 8.04
N ASP A 82 2.98 -22.07 8.41
CA ASP A 82 1.65 -21.65 7.92
C ASP A 82 0.99 -20.56 8.79
N SER A 83 1.72 -20.03 9.77
CA SER A 83 1.27 -18.96 10.68
C SER A 83 1.93 -17.62 10.35
N VAL A 84 1.30 -16.53 10.79
CA VAL A 84 1.81 -15.16 10.66
C VAL A 84 2.23 -14.63 12.03
N GLY A 85 3.33 -13.89 12.07
CA GLY A 85 3.78 -13.17 13.25
C GLY A 85 3.33 -11.72 13.19
N TRP A 86 2.79 -11.18 14.28
CA TRP A 86 2.48 -9.75 14.42
C TRP A 86 3.41 -9.12 15.46
N TYR A 87 3.99 -7.95 15.15
CA TYR A 87 4.79 -7.20 16.11
C TYR A 87 3.89 -6.58 17.20
N ALA A 88 3.84 -7.23 18.35
CA ALA A 88 2.83 -6.97 19.38
C ALA A 88 3.04 -5.68 20.18
N ALA A 89 4.25 -5.14 20.19
CA ALA A 89 4.55 -3.85 20.82
C ALA A 89 4.24 -2.64 19.89
N GLY A 90 3.86 -2.90 18.63
CA GLY A 90 3.48 -1.88 17.65
C GLY A 90 1.97 -1.64 17.55
N THR A 91 1.54 -1.10 16.40
CA THR A 91 0.13 -0.83 16.12
C THR A 91 -0.63 -2.14 15.90
N ALA A 92 -1.82 -2.23 16.51
CA ALA A 92 -2.77 -3.31 16.27
C ALA A 92 -3.46 -3.12 14.89
N PRO A 93 -3.64 -4.17 14.08
CA PRO A 93 -4.32 -4.04 12.79
C PRO A 93 -5.71 -3.40 12.93
N GLY A 94 -5.88 -2.28 12.23
CA GLY A 94 -7.11 -1.49 12.19
C GLY A 94 -7.03 -0.21 13.02
N ALA A 95 -6.09 -0.12 13.97
CA ALA A 95 -5.81 1.13 14.68
C ALA A 95 -4.95 2.09 13.85
N ALA A 96 -4.96 3.37 14.23
CA ALA A 96 -4.16 4.39 13.56
C ALA A 96 -2.65 4.08 13.72
N GLY A 97 -1.90 4.16 12.63
CA GLY A 97 -0.49 3.76 12.56
C GLY A 97 -0.27 2.55 11.64
N VAL A 98 0.90 1.94 11.74
CA VAL A 98 1.32 0.83 10.86
C VAL A 98 1.43 -0.46 11.63
N ALA A 99 0.56 -1.42 11.33
CA ALA A 99 0.68 -2.77 11.86
C ALA A 99 1.63 -3.62 10.99
N LEU A 100 2.55 -4.33 11.62
CA LEU A 100 3.59 -5.11 10.93
C LEU A 100 3.36 -6.60 11.15
N LEU A 101 3.19 -7.32 10.03
CA LEU A 101 2.98 -8.76 9.98
C LEU A 101 4.08 -9.42 9.15
N VAL A 102 4.72 -10.44 9.71
CA VAL A 102 5.81 -11.21 9.08
C VAL A 102 5.41 -12.67 8.88
N GLY A 103 5.89 -13.28 7.81
CA GLY A 103 5.70 -14.70 7.55
C GLY A 103 6.79 -15.25 6.63
N HIS A 104 7.02 -16.56 6.72
CA HIS A 104 8.01 -17.23 5.88
C HIS A 104 7.54 -17.32 4.42
N VAL A 105 8.50 -17.23 3.50
CA VAL A 105 8.26 -17.52 2.07
C VAL A 105 8.19 -19.03 1.88
N ASP A 106 9.14 -19.77 2.45
CA ASP A 106 9.19 -21.23 2.44
C ASP A 106 9.95 -21.79 3.65
N THR A 107 10.01 -23.11 3.72
CA THR A 107 10.89 -23.89 4.59
C THR A 107 11.90 -24.65 3.73
N GLU A 108 12.79 -25.42 4.36
CA GLU A 108 13.71 -26.30 3.64
C GLU A 108 13.02 -27.32 2.70
N THR A 109 11.74 -27.62 2.94
CA THR A 109 11.03 -28.71 2.25
C THR A 109 9.75 -28.30 1.55
N ARG A 110 9.18 -27.13 1.82
CA ARG A 110 7.88 -26.72 1.26
C ARG A 110 7.65 -25.21 1.27
N PRO A 111 6.75 -24.71 0.40
CA PRO A 111 6.15 -23.37 0.55
C PRO A 111 5.56 -23.11 1.94
N ALA A 112 5.62 -21.85 2.37
CA ALA A 112 5.07 -21.36 3.63
C ALA A 112 3.98 -20.28 3.41
N VAL A 113 3.47 -19.69 4.48
CA VAL A 113 2.28 -18.81 4.46
C VAL A 113 2.34 -17.67 3.45
N PHE A 114 3.52 -17.09 3.20
CA PHE A 114 3.71 -15.95 2.32
C PHE A 114 4.48 -16.29 1.05
N TYR A 115 4.53 -17.57 0.66
CA TYR A 115 5.21 -18.02 -0.57
C TYR A 115 4.84 -17.21 -1.82
N ARG A 116 3.57 -16.84 -1.95
CA ARG A 116 3.02 -16.11 -3.11
C ARG A 116 2.81 -14.61 -2.83
N LEU A 117 3.36 -14.06 -1.76
CA LEU A 117 3.05 -12.69 -1.36
C LEU A 117 3.44 -11.65 -2.42
N SER A 118 4.55 -11.87 -3.13
CA SER A 118 5.02 -11.02 -4.23
C SER A 118 4.10 -11.00 -5.45
N THR A 119 3.14 -11.92 -5.55
CA THR A 119 2.17 -11.98 -6.65
C THR A 119 0.89 -11.20 -6.35
N LEU A 120 0.83 -10.46 -5.24
CA LEU A 120 -0.24 -9.51 -4.99
C LEU A 120 -0.09 -8.28 -5.87
N HIS A 121 -1.20 -7.57 -6.06
CA HIS A 121 -1.26 -6.35 -6.84
C HIS A 121 -2.12 -5.32 -6.08
N PRO A 122 -2.00 -4.02 -6.36
CA PRO A 122 -2.91 -3.03 -5.82
C PRO A 122 -4.38 -3.37 -6.09
N GLY A 123 -5.25 -3.08 -5.12
CA GLY A 123 -6.69 -3.39 -5.15
C GLY A 123 -7.07 -4.73 -4.53
N ARG A 124 -6.10 -5.61 -4.19
CA ARG A 124 -6.39 -6.88 -3.53
C ARG A 124 -6.73 -6.72 -2.05
N THR A 125 -7.54 -7.63 -1.54
CA THR A 125 -8.06 -7.57 -0.17
C THR A 125 -7.23 -8.41 0.80
N VAL A 126 -6.95 -7.84 1.96
CA VAL A 126 -6.41 -8.54 3.13
C VAL A 126 -7.38 -8.34 4.28
N ARG A 127 -7.80 -9.42 4.94
CA ARG A 127 -8.70 -9.36 6.10
C ARG A 127 -7.97 -9.79 7.35
N VAL A 128 -8.16 -9.03 8.43
CA VAL A 128 -7.64 -9.38 9.74
C VAL A 128 -8.80 -9.60 10.70
N VAL A 129 -8.96 -10.85 11.14
CA VAL A 129 -9.90 -11.20 12.21
C VAL A 129 -9.27 -10.83 13.54
N ARG A 130 -9.99 -10.05 14.34
CA ARG A 130 -9.50 -9.42 15.57
C ARG A 130 -10.13 -10.10 16.79
N ALA A 131 -9.50 -9.91 17.95
CA ALA A 131 -9.91 -10.54 19.20
C ALA A 131 -11.23 -9.99 19.77
N ASP A 132 -11.67 -8.82 19.30
CA ASP A 132 -12.96 -8.20 19.64
C ASP A 132 -14.13 -8.73 18.78
N GLY A 133 -13.87 -9.73 17.91
CA GLY A 133 -14.86 -10.30 17.01
C GLY A 133 -14.94 -9.61 15.64
N GLY A 134 -14.37 -8.42 15.51
CA GLY A 134 -14.38 -7.65 14.27
C GLY A 134 -13.45 -8.22 13.20
N VAL A 135 -13.77 -7.96 11.94
CA VAL A 135 -12.94 -8.26 10.77
C VAL A 135 -12.59 -6.93 10.09
N ALA A 136 -11.34 -6.50 10.25
CA ALA A 136 -10.81 -5.33 9.56
C ALA A 136 -10.41 -5.72 8.12
N GLU A 137 -10.94 -4.98 7.14
CA GLU A 137 -10.64 -5.19 5.72
C GLU A 137 -9.68 -4.11 5.22
N PHE A 138 -8.58 -4.56 4.62
CA PHE A 138 -7.54 -3.72 4.06
C PHE A 138 -7.45 -3.93 2.56
N THR A 139 -7.15 -2.85 1.83
CA THR A 139 -6.85 -2.91 0.40
C THR A 139 -5.37 -2.65 0.17
N VAL A 140 -4.72 -3.53 -0.60
CA VAL A 140 -3.33 -3.37 -1.03
C VAL A 140 -3.21 -2.13 -1.91
N ASP A 141 -2.29 -1.22 -1.58
CA ASP A 141 -1.95 -0.06 -2.43
C ASP A 141 -0.59 -0.18 -3.10
N ASP A 142 0.31 -0.99 -2.56
CA ASP A 142 1.68 -1.09 -3.08
C ASP A 142 2.34 -2.44 -2.74
N VAL A 143 3.18 -2.93 -3.65
CA VAL A 143 3.98 -4.15 -3.47
C VAL A 143 5.41 -3.87 -3.91
N ARG A 144 6.36 -3.92 -2.97
CA ARG A 144 7.77 -3.65 -3.23
C ARG A 144 8.64 -4.87 -2.95
N VAL A 145 9.48 -5.22 -3.91
CA VAL A 145 10.57 -6.17 -3.74
C VAL A 145 11.85 -5.37 -3.59
N GLN A 146 12.47 -5.45 -2.41
CA GLN A 146 13.62 -4.63 -2.04
C GLN A 146 14.84 -5.51 -1.79
N PRO A 147 15.94 -5.34 -2.55
CA PRO A 147 17.20 -6.00 -2.26
C PRO A 147 17.66 -5.77 -0.82
N ARG A 148 18.22 -6.79 -0.18
CA ARG A 148 18.60 -6.73 1.25
C ARG A 148 19.75 -5.77 1.53
N ASP A 149 20.68 -5.63 0.61
CA ASP A 149 21.81 -4.70 0.67
C ASP A 149 21.38 -3.22 0.67
N HIS A 150 20.16 -2.94 0.21
CA HIS A 150 19.57 -1.60 0.15
C HIS A 150 18.28 -1.47 0.95
N PHE A 151 18.01 -2.40 1.87
CA PHE A 151 16.77 -2.41 2.65
C PHE A 151 16.80 -1.35 3.75
N ASP A 152 15.96 -0.32 3.60
CA ASP A 152 15.71 0.69 4.63
C ASP A 152 14.41 0.35 5.37
N ALA A 153 14.55 -0.19 6.58
CA ALA A 153 13.42 -0.57 7.42
C ALA A 153 12.53 0.62 7.81
N HIS A 154 13.10 1.81 8.05
CA HIS A 154 12.33 3.00 8.41
C HIS A 154 11.43 3.42 7.26
N ARG A 155 11.97 3.43 6.05
CA ARG A 155 11.19 3.75 4.85
C ARG A 155 10.17 2.66 4.51
N ALA A 156 10.55 1.39 4.65
CA ALA A 156 9.70 0.26 4.30
C ALA A 156 8.49 0.11 5.27
N PHE A 157 8.71 0.36 6.56
CA PHE A 157 7.70 0.17 7.60
C PHE A 157 7.05 1.46 8.09
N GLY A 158 7.53 2.61 7.63
CA GLY A 158 6.97 3.92 7.96
C GLY A 158 5.55 4.13 7.40
N PRO A 159 4.77 5.04 8.04
CA PRO A 159 3.44 5.38 7.58
C PRO A 159 3.51 6.08 6.22
N HIS A 160 2.64 5.70 5.28
CA HIS A 160 2.48 6.43 4.02
C HIS A 160 1.62 7.68 4.20
N ARG A 161 0.63 7.64 5.11
CA ARG A 161 -0.28 8.76 5.38
C ARG A 161 -0.48 8.93 6.89
N PRO A 162 -0.30 10.15 7.44
CA PRO A 162 -0.55 10.41 8.85
C PRO A 162 -1.99 10.06 9.25
N GLY A 163 -2.15 9.44 10.43
CA GLY A 163 -3.46 9.13 11.02
C GLY A 163 -4.22 7.96 10.38
N ARG A 164 -3.71 7.36 9.30
CA ARG A 164 -4.35 6.20 8.64
C ARG A 164 -4.07 4.91 9.40
N ALA A 165 -4.99 3.96 9.31
CA ALA A 165 -4.74 2.58 9.71
C ALA A 165 -4.11 1.81 8.54
N GLU A 166 -2.83 1.50 8.68
CA GLU A 166 -2.01 0.86 7.65
C GLU A 166 -1.52 -0.52 8.10
N LEU A 167 -1.25 -1.37 7.11
CA LEU A 167 -0.76 -2.73 7.29
C LEU A 167 0.46 -2.94 6.39
N ARG A 168 1.46 -3.64 6.91
CA ARG A 168 2.57 -4.19 6.13
C ARG A 168 2.60 -5.71 6.30
N LEU A 169 2.54 -6.43 5.19
CA LEU A 169 2.84 -7.86 5.15
C LEU A 169 4.25 -8.04 4.58
N ILE A 170 5.09 -8.79 5.28
CA ILE A 170 6.52 -8.83 5.02
C ILE A 170 6.97 -10.28 4.93
N THR A 171 7.76 -10.59 3.90
CA THR A 171 8.42 -11.89 3.75
C THR A 171 9.77 -11.78 3.06
N CYS A 172 10.53 -12.86 3.05
CA CYS A 172 11.74 -12.98 2.25
C CYS A 172 11.37 -13.13 0.75
N GLY A 173 12.23 -12.66 -0.14
CA GLY A 173 12.01 -12.78 -1.59
C GLY A 173 13.30 -12.71 -2.41
N GLY A 174 13.16 -12.58 -3.72
CA GLY A 174 14.29 -12.69 -4.64
C GLY A 174 14.80 -14.13 -4.74
N THR A 175 16.08 -14.28 -5.05
CA THR A 175 16.71 -15.60 -5.24
C THR A 175 17.28 -16.08 -3.91
N PHE A 176 17.24 -17.40 -3.67
CA PHE A 176 17.94 -17.99 -2.54
C PHE A 176 19.44 -18.12 -2.85
N ASP A 177 20.27 -17.38 -2.13
CA ASP A 177 21.73 -17.51 -2.14
C ASP A 177 22.14 -18.66 -1.22
N ARG A 178 22.62 -19.76 -1.82
CA ARG A 178 23.05 -20.96 -1.09
C ARG A 178 24.31 -20.76 -0.26
N ALA A 179 25.22 -19.87 -0.68
CA ALA A 179 26.46 -19.61 0.04
C ALA A 179 26.18 -18.82 1.33
N ARG A 180 25.24 -17.87 1.25
CA ARG A 180 24.80 -17.06 2.40
C ARG A 180 23.65 -17.68 3.19
N ARG A 181 23.06 -18.77 2.68
CA ARG A 181 21.83 -19.41 3.17
C ARG A 181 20.70 -18.40 3.40
N ALA A 182 20.54 -17.48 2.46
CA ALA A 182 19.67 -16.32 2.63
C ALA A 182 19.02 -15.89 1.30
N TYR A 183 17.81 -15.36 1.41
CA TYR A 183 17.14 -14.69 0.31
C TYR A 183 17.76 -13.33 0.00
N THR A 184 17.82 -12.94 -1.28
CA THR A 184 18.47 -11.69 -1.71
C THR A 184 17.61 -10.45 -1.53
N ALA A 185 16.31 -10.60 -1.28
CA ALA A 185 15.38 -9.47 -1.13
C ALA A 185 14.36 -9.71 -0.01
N ASN A 186 13.64 -8.64 0.33
CA ASN A 186 12.42 -8.67 1.13
C ASN A 186 11.25 -8.20 0.26
N VAL A 187 10.09 -8.81 0.44
CA VAL A 187 8.83 -8.36 -0.15
C VAL A 187 8.05 -7.61 0.93
N VAL A 188 7.60 -6.40 0.61
CA VAL A 188 6.77 -5.59 1.48
C VAL A 188 5.49 -5.23 0.73
N VAL A 189 4.38 -5.77 1.20
CA VAL A 189 3.04 -5.42 0.73
C VAL A 189 2.47 -4.38 1.67
N SER A 190 2.12 -3.22 1.13
CA SER A 190 1.45 -2.15 1.84
C SER A 190 -0.04 -2.20 1.57
N ALA A 191 -0.82 -2.09 2.63
CA ALA A 191 -2.27 -2.04 2.56
C ALA A 191 -2.81 -1.06 3.60
N TYR A 192 -4.07 -0.69 3.45
CA TYR A 192 -4.73 0.24 4.35
C TYR A 192 -6.18 -0.13 4.59
N LEU A 193 -6.68 0.23 5.76
CA LEU A 193 -8.05 -0.03 6.16
C LEU A 193 -9.02 0.66 5.20
N THR A 194 -9.98 -0.09 4.67
CA THR A 194 -11.03 0.40 3.78
C THR A 194 -12.43 0.12 4.34
N GLY A 195 -12.53 -0.71 5.36
CA GLY A 195 -13.77 -1.00 6.07
C GLY A 195 -13.67 -2.28 6.88
N GLY A 196 -14.80 -2.92 7.11
CA GLY A 196 -14.86 -4.20 7.80
C GLY A 196 -16.17 -4.43 8.52
N THR A 197 -16.29 -5.58 9.17
CA THR A 197 -17.41 -5.91 10.06
C THR A 197 -16.95 -5.72 11.51
N ARG A 198 -17.78 -5.09 12.33
CA ARG A 198 -17.52 -4.92 13.76
C ARG A 198 -18.38 -5.86 14.57
#